data_AF-A0A9E3FLL9-F1
#
_entry.id   AF-A0A9E3FLL9-F1
#
_cell.length_a   1.000
_cell.length_b   1.000
_cell.length_c   1.000
_cell.angle_alpha   90.00
_cell.angle_beta   90.00
_cell.angle_gamma   90.00
#
_symmetry.space_group_name_H-M   'P 1'
#
loop_
_entity.id
_entity.type
_entity.pdbx_description
1 polymer ?
#
loop_
_entity_poly.entity_id
_entity_poly.type
_entity_poly.pdbx_seq_one_letter_code
_entity_poly.pdbx_strand_id
1 'polypeptide(L)'
;MESSMKKSIIVPAQIRAARAMLEWSQEELAENSGVSLSTVRDVESQRRPLDTSAAAEIHRALENAGLIFIPGAANAGPGVRLVAGRPQVIRPPTVMTMWDGLPFTVEWQGKAVTVYLSREVLDDLGRFRDARSNADYLKVFEKYRGGILDDVARALTAGKATDKGLRLTGADISALQ
;
A
#
# COMPACT_ATOMS: atom_id res chain seq x y z
N MET A 1 20.58 17.21 -10.00
CA MET A 1 20.02 18.51 -9.62
C MET A 1 18.68 18.58 -10.33
N GLU A 2 17.53 18.27 -9.74
CA GLU A 2 17.05 18.44 -8.37
C GLU A 2 15.87 17.46 -8.18
N SER A 3 16.09 16.35 -7.49
CA SER A 3 15.00 15.51 -6.98
C SER A 3 15.21 15.40 -5.48
N SER A 4 15.12 16.55 -4.82
CA SER A 4 14.78 16.56 -3.41
C SER A 4 13.35 16.04 -3.36
N MET A 5 13.18 14.81 -2.87
CA MET A 5 11.88 14.23 -2.58
C MET A 5 11.10 15.26 -1.76
N LYS A 6 10.25 16.05 -2.42
CA LYS A 6 9.40 17.02 -1.75
C LYS A 6 8.64 16.20 -0.71
N LYS A 7 9.00 16.39 0.56
CA LYS A 7 8.22 15.86 1.68
C LYS A 7 6.84 16.45 1.48
N SER A 8 5.94 15.66 0.89
CA SER A 8 4.61 16.15 0.54
C SER A 8 3.89 16.33 1.86
N ILE A 9 3.84 17.56 2.33
CA ILE A 9 3.21 17.93 3.58
C ILE A 9 1.72 17.67 3.39
N ILE A 10 1.21 16.61 4.02
CA ILE A 10 -0.23 16.35 4.04
C ILE A 10 -0.87 17.20 5.13
N VAL A 11 -2.00 17.82 4.81
CA VAL A 11 -2.74 18.63 5.79
C VAL A 11 -3.78 17.79 6.53
N PRO A 12 -4.15 18.15 7.77
CA PRO A 12 -5.07 17.32 8.56
C PRO A 12 -6.46 17.13 7.96
N ALA A 13 -6.93 18.10 7.16
CA ALA A 13 -8.15 17.94 6.39
C ALA A 13 -8.06 16.79 5.36
N GLN A 14 -6.91 16.62 4.68
CA GLN A 14 -6.71 15.50 3.75
C GLN A 14 -6.67 14.16 4.49
N ILE A 15 -6.07 14.11 5.68
CA ILE A 15 -6.04 12.87 6.51
C ILE A 15 -7.47 12.46 6.87
N ARG A 16 -8.27 13.39 7.41
CA ARG A 16 -9.67 13.09 7.77
C ARG A 16 -10.51 12.69 6.56
N ALA A 17 -10.33 13.36 5.42
CA ALA A 17 -11.01 13.01 4.18
C ALA A 17 -10.61 11.62 3.67
N ALA A 18 -9.31 11.32 3.63
CA ALA A 18 -8.79 10.02 3.23
C ALA A 18 -9.36 8.89 4.09
N ARG A 19 -9.40 9.14 5.41
CA ARG A 19 -9.93 8.20 6.37
C ARG A 19 -11.43 7.95 6.17
N ALA A 20 -12.21 9.00 5.88
CA ALA A 20 -13.62 8.88 5.52
C ALA A 20 -13.82 8.08 4.22
N MET A 21 -12.97 8.25 3.21
CA MET A 21 -13.02 7.48 1.96
C MET A 21 -12.71 6.00 2.14
N LEU A 22 -11.96 5.65 3.18
CA LEU A 22 -11.63 4.28 3.58
C LEU A 22 -12.59 3.70 4.62
N GLU A 23 -13.53 4.50 5.12
CA GLU A 23 -14.38 4.17 6.27
C GLU A 23 -13.60 3.82 7.54
N TRP A 24 -12.39 4.34 7.68
CA TRP A 24 -11.52 4.06 8.82
C TRP A 24 -11.86 4.94 10.04
N SER A 25 -11.78 4.34 11.22
CA SER A 25 -11.67 5.01 12.51
C SER A 25 -10.25 5.55 12.76
N GLN A 26 -10.08 6.39 13.78
CA GLN A 26 -8.74 6.86 14.16
C GLN A 26 -7.87 5.71 14.67
N GLU A 27 -8.51 4.73 15.32
CA GLU A 27 -7.92 3.50 15.82
C GLU A 27 -7.40 2.63 14.67
N GLU A 28 -8.19 2.43 13.61
CA GLU A 28 -7.74 1.72 12.41
C GLU A 28 -6.60 2.45 11.70
N LEU A 29 -6.66 3.79 11.61
CA LEU A 29 -5.53 4.56 11.06
C LEU A 29 -4.26 4.40 11.92
N ALA A 30 -4.39 4.40 13.24
CA ALA A 30 -3.27 4.18 14.16
C ALA A 30 -2.64 2.80 13.95
N GLU A 31 -3.48 1.76 13.88
CA GLU A 31 -3.05 0.39 13.61
C GLU A 31 -2.33 0.26 12.26
N ASN A 32 -2.94 0.75 11.18
CA ASN A 32 -2.39 0.65 9.83
C ASN A 32 -1.12 1.49 9.62
N SER A 33 -0.95 2.59 10.37
CA SER A 33 0.24 3.44 10.28
C SER A 33 1.35 3.08 11.28
N GLY A 34 1.06 2.22 12.26
CA GLY A 34 1.99 1.95 13.37
C GLY A 34 2.25 3.14 14.28
N VAL A 35 1.41 4.19 14.20
CA VAL A 35 1.50 5.41 15.01
C VAL A 35 0.52 5.31 16.18
N SER A 36 0.87 5.84 17.36
CA SER A 36 -0.06 5.80 18.50
C SER A 36 -1.35 6.59 18.22
N LEU A 37 -2.48 6.13 18.76
CA LEU A 37 -3.78 6.80 18.63
C LEU A 37 -3.75 8.27 19.09
N SER A 38 -3.03 8.57 20.18
CA SER A 38 -2.86 9.95 20.65
C SER A 38 -2.14 10.82 19.61
N THR A 39 -1.12 10.27 18.95
CA THR A 39 -0.40 10.96 17.89
C THR A 39 -1.28 11.18 16.65
N VAL A 40 -2.09 10.19 16.26
CA VAL A 40 -3.08 10.36 15.17
C VAL A 40 -4.02 11.52 15.48
N ARG A 41 -4.57 11.57 16.71
CA ARG A 41 -5.45 12.67 17.18
C ARG A 41 -4.74 14.02 17.15
N ASP A 42 -3.48 14.09 17.59
CA ASP A 42 -2.69 15.32 17.57
C ASP A 42 -2.45 15.82 16.14
N VAL A 43 -2.10 14.91 15.22
CA VAL A 43 -1.89 15.23 13.81
C VAL A 43 -3.18 15.71 13.16
N GLU A 44 -4.29 14.98 13.35
CA GLU A 44 -5.60 15.38 12.78
C GLU A 44 -6.12 16.70 13.34
N SER A 45 -5.71 17.12 14.55
CA SER A 45 -6.13 18.36 15.20
C SER A 45 -5.15 19.53 15.04
N GLN A 46 -4.11 19.41 14.18
CA GLN A 46 -3.06 20.42 13.99
C GLN A 46 -2.27 20.76 15.26
N ARG A 47 -2.22 19.86 16.25
CA ARG A 47 -1.44 20.06 17.50
C ARG A 47 0.04 19.67 17.35
N ARG A 48 0.43 19.11 16.20
CA ARG A 48 1.81 18.80 15.83
C ARG A 48 2.17 19.45 14.49
N PRO A 49 3.47 19.76 14.28
CA PRO A 49 3.96 20.14 12.95
C PRO A 49 3.63 19.04 11.92
N LEU A 50 3.25 19.47 10.72
CA LEU A 50 2.92 18.56 9.62
C LEU A 50 4.17 17.90 9.00
N ASP A 51 5.33 18.47 9.28
CA ASP A 51 6.66 17.91 9.04
C ASP A 51 7.08 17.02 10.22
N THR A 52 6.46 15.86 10.38
CA THR A 52 6.88 14.87 11.40
C THR A 52 7.05 13.50 10.76
N SER A 53 7.81 12.62 11.41
CA SER A 53 7.88 11.20 11.03
C SER A 53 6.50 10.55 11.12
N ALA A 54 5.73 10.88 12.18
CA ALA A 54 4.37 10.38 12.34
C ALA A 54 3.43 10.77 11.17
N ALA A 55 3.48 12.03 10.71
CA ALA A 55 2.72 12.45 9.54
C ALA A 55 3.14 11.69 8.27
N ALA A 56 4.44 11.37 8.12
CA ALA A 56 4.93 10.59 7.00
C ALA A 56 4.47 9.12 7.05
N GLU A 57 4.43 8.48 8.23
CA GLU A 57 3.92 7.12 8.38
C GLU A 57 2.40 7.05 8.14
N ILE A 58 1.64 8.04 8.65
CA ILE A 58 0.21 8.19 8.34
C ILE A 58 -0.01 8.35 6.84
N HIS A 59 0.78 9.20 6.19
CA HIS A 59 0.70 9.40 4.74
C HIS A 59 0.88 8.08 3.99
N ARG A 60 1.96 7.36 4.29
CA ARG A 60 2.30 6.09 3.65
C ARG A 60 1.23 5.03 3.86
N ALA A 61 0.66 4.93 5.06
CA ALA A 61 -0.40 3.98 5.36
C ALA A 61 -1.65 4.23 4.50
N LEU A 62 -2.04 5.50 4.35
CA LEU A 62 -3.18 5.89 3.52
C LEU A 62 -2.90 5.64 2.02
N GLU A 63 -1.68 5.92 1.53
CA GLU A 63 -1.28 5.59 0.16
C GLU A 63 -1.30 4.06 -0.10
N ASN A 64 -0.77 3.29 0.85
CA ASN A 64 -0.80 1.84 0.83
C ASN A 64 -2.26 1.30 0.79
N ALA A 65 -3.18 2.02 1.42
CA ALA A 65 -4.60 1.67 1.43
C ALA A 65 -5.37 2.00 0.15
N GLY A 66 -4.82 2.82 -0.77
CA GLY A 66 -5.50 3.17 -2.02
C GLY A 66 -5.70 4.65 -2.26
N LEU A 67 -5.03 5.52 -1.49
CA LEU A 67 -5.26 6.96 -1.57
C LEU A 67 -4.10 7.63 -2.31
N ILE A 68 -4.40 8.72 -3.01
CA ILE A 68 -3.42 9.59 -3.64
C ILE A 68 -3.65 11.00 -3.11
N PHE A 69 -2.61 11.60 -2.55
CA PHE A 69 -2.65 12.96 -2.04
C PHE A 69 -2.27 13.95 -3.14
N ILE A 70 -3.11 14.96 -3.31
CA ILE A 70 -2.93 16.00 -4.31
C ILE A 70 -2.48 17.27 -3.57
N PRO A 71 -1.28 17.80 -3.84
CA PRO A 71 -0.85 19.06 -3.25
C PRO A 71 -1.72 20.21 -3.75
N GLY A 72 -1.85 21.26 -2.94
CA GLY A 72 -2.50 22.50 -3.39
C GLY A 72 -1.72 23.19 -4.51
N ALA A 73 -2.44 23.94 -5.33
CA ALA A 73 -1.94 24.79 -6.41
C ALA A 73 -2.50 26.21 -6.28
N ALA A 74 -2.02 27.15 -7.11
CA ALA A 74 -2.44 28.56 -7.05
C ALA A 74 -3.96 28.76 -7.18
N ASN A 75 -4.66 27.87 -7.88
CA ASN A 75 -6.09 27.94 -8.16
C ASN A 75 -6.90 26.79 -7.50
N ALA A 76 -6.29 25.94 -6.68
CA ALA A 76 -6.96 24.80 -6.07
C ALA A 76 -6.31 24.42 -4.73
N GLY A 77 -7.13 24.17 -3.70
CA GLY A 77 -6.63 23.66 -2.43
C GLY A 77 -6.09 22.23 -2.50
N PRO A 78 -5.41 21.76 -1.44
CA PRO A 78 -4.99 20.36 -1.34
C PRO A 78 -6.19 19.41 -1.33
N GLY A 79 -6.02 18.23 -1.92
CA GLY A 79 -7.10 17.25 -2.09
C GLY A 79 -6.62 15.80 -1.94
N VAL A 80 -7.57 14.86 -1.98
CA VAL A 80 -7.29 13.42 -1.92
C VAL A 80 -8.22 12.68 -2.87
N ARG A 81 -7.73 11.59 -3.49
CA ARG A 81 -8.49 10.74 -4.41
C ARG A 81 -8.17 9.27 -4.21
N LEU A 82 -9.05 8.38 -4.67
CA LEU A 82 -8.76 6.95 -4.75
C LEU A 82 -7.86 6.63 -5.94
N VAL A 83 -7.02 5.61 -5.79
CA VAL A 83 -6.29 4.98 -6.90
C VAL A 83 -7.30 4.29 -7.80
N ALA A 84 -7.34 4.68 -9.08
CA ALA A 84 -8.21 4.07 -10.06
C ALA A 84 -7.65 2.71 -10.49
N GLY A 85 -8.51 1.70 -10.56
CA GLY A 85 -8.13 0.39 -11.07
C GLY A 85 -7.11 -0.34 -10.20
N ARG A 86 -7.10 -0.12 -8.87
CA ARG A 86 -6.41 -1.04 -7.95
C ARG A 86 -7.31 -2.26 -7.75
N PRO A 87 -6.84 -3.50 -7.96
CA PRO A 87 -7.65 -4.70 -7.77
C PRO A 87 -8.02 -4.86 -6.30
N GLN A 88 -9.23 -5.33 -6.00
CA GLN A 88 -9.66 -5.58 -4.63
C GLN A 88 -9.23 -6.96 -4.18
N VAL A 89 -8.56 -7.08 -3.03
CA VAL A 89 -8.22 -8.39 -2.45
C VAL A 89 -9.50 -9.01 -1.88
N ILE A 90 -9.95 -10.10 -2.51
CA ILE A 90 -11.13 -10.85 -2.06
C ILE A 90 -10.76 -12.08 -1.22
N ARG A 91 -9.52 -12.57 -1.35
CA ARG A 91 -8.95 -13.58 -0.45
C ARG A 91 -7.53 -13.17 -0.08
N PRO A 92 -7.28 -12.77 1.18
CA PRO A 92 -5.95 -12.36 1.62
C PRO A 92 -4.99 -13.57 1.63
N PRO A 93 -3.68 -13.32 1.57
CA PRO A 93 -2.71 -14.37 1.73
C PRO A 93 -2.72 -14.91 3.17
N THR A 94 -2.53 -16.22 3.31
CA THR A 94 -2.50 -16.88 4.62
C THR A 94 -1.19 -17.62 4.89
N VAL A 95 -0.60 -18.25 3.87
CA VAL A 95 0.59 -19.09 4.06
C VAL A 95 1.46 -19.13 2.80
N MET A 96 2.78 -19.15 3.00
CA MET A 96 3.74 -19.42 1.94
C MET A 96 3.60 -20.89 1.50
N THR A 97 3.27 -21.10 0.23
CA THR A 97 3.26 -22.45 -0.35
C THR A 97 4.69 -22.91 -0.63
N MET A 98 4.86 -24.22 -0.79
CA MET A 98 6.18 -24.81 -1.05
C MET A 98 6.74 -24.41 -2.42
N TRP A 99 5.89 -24.25 -3.44
CA TRP A 99 6.30 -24.10 -4.83
C TRP A 99 5.76 -22.84 -5.51
N ASP A 100 4.56 -22.38 -5.14
CA ASP A 100 3.88 -21.29 -5.82
C ASP A 100 4.08 -19.92 -5.14
N GLY A 101 4.85 -19.86 -4.04
CA GLY A 101 5.02 -18.62 -3.28
C GLY A 101 3.81 -18.30 -2.39
N LEU A 102 3.52 -17.01 -2.18
CA LEU A 102 2.42 -16.52 -1.35
C LEU A 102 1.18 -16.22 -2.22
N PRO A 103 0.13 -17.06 -2.17
CA PRO A 103 -1.07 -16.87 -2.95
C PRO A 103 -2.04 -15.89 -2.29
N PHE A 104 -2.69 -15.07 -3.09
CA PHE A 104 -3.87 -14.29 -2.70
C PHE A 104 -4.81 -14.18 -3.91
N THR A 105 -6.04 -13.74 -3.72
CA THR A 105 -6.98 -13.56 -4.84
C THR A 105 -7.49 -12.14 -4.86
N VAL A 106 -7.48 -11.56 -6.06
CA VAL A 106 -8.06 -10.25 -6.32
C VAL A 106 -9.29 -10.37 -7.22
N GLU A 107 -10.21 -9.44 -7.07
CA GLU A 107 -11.22 -9.13 -8.08
C GLU A 107 -10.64 -8.10 -9.07
N TRP A 108 -10.76 -8.41 -10.35
CA TRP A 108 -10.35 -7.57 -11.47
C TRP A 108 -11.39 -7.63 -12.57
N GLN A 109 -12.04 -6.50 -12.86
CA GLN A 109 -13.06 -6.38 -13.91
C GLN A 109 -14.17 -7.43 -13.81
N GLY A 110 -14.63 -7.69 -12.58
CA GLY A 110 -15.67 -8.67 -12.25
C GLY A 110 -15.19 -10.12 -12.23
N LYS A 111 -13.88 -10.39 -12.38
CA LYS A 111 -13.31 -11.73 -12.36
C LYS A 111 -12.36 -11.93 -11.20
N ALA A 112 -12.44 -13.10 -10.56
CA ALA A 112 -11.47 -13.51 -9.56
C ALA A 112 -10.18 -13.98 -10.25
N VAL A 113 -9.04 -13.41 -9.86
CA VAL A 113 -7.71 -13.81 -10.33
C VAL A 113 -6.84 -14.16 -9.13
N THR A 114 -6.33 -15.39 -9.10
CA THR A 114 -5.33 -15.79 -8.11
C THR A 114 -3.97 -15.23 -8.51
N VAL A 115 -3.34 -14.52 -7.58
CA VAL A 115 -2.00 -13.95 -7.71
C VAL A 115 -1.05 -14.74 -6.82
N TYR A 116 0.16 -14.95 -7.32
CA TYR A 116 1.24 -15.64 -6.64
C TYR A 116 2.47 -14.74 -6.58
N LEU A 117 2.88 -14.36 -5.36
CA LEU A 117 4.14 -13.64 -5.12
C LEU A 117 5.24 -14.65 -4.81
N SER A 118 6.33 -14.63 -5.59
CA SER A 118 7.46 -15.50 -5.31
C SER A 118 8.10 -15.20 -3.95
N ARG A 119 8.78 -16.19 -3.38
CA ARG A 119 9.55 -16.00 -2.14
C ARG A 119 10.62 -14.92 -2.31
N GLU A 120 11.34 -14.96 -3.43
CA GLU A 120 12.37 -13.98 -3.78
C GLU A 120 11.84 -12.54 -3.72
N VAL A 121 10.66 -12.27 -4.30
CA VAL A 121 10.02 -10.95 -4.22
C VAL A 121 9.81 -10.51 -2.77
N LEU A 122 9.34 -11.42 -1.91
CA LEU A 122 9.07 -11.09 -0.51
C LEU A 122 10.36 -10.95 0.31
N ASP A 123 11.40 -11.72 -0.01
CA ASP A 123 12.73 -11.58 0.57
C ASP A 123 13.34 -10.22 0.20
N ASP A 124 13.26 -9.82 -1.05
CA ASP A 124 13.79 -8.54 -1.53
C ASP A 124 13.05 -7.34 -0.91
N LEU A 125 11.71 -7.37 -0.92
CA LEU A 125 10.87 -6.35 -0.28
C LEU A 125 11.12 -6.27 1.24
N GLY A 126 11.27 -7.43 1.87
CA GLY A 126 11.59 -7.57 3.30
C GLY A 126 13.04 -7.28 3.65
N ARG A 127 13.94 -7.23 2.65
CA ARG A 127 15.41 -7.21 2.80
C ARG A 127 15.92 -8.36 3.66
N PHE A 128 15.36 -9.55 3.47
CA PHE A 128 15.73 -10.76 4.18
C PHE A 128 16.94 -11.41 3.51
N ARG A 129 17.89 -11.89 4.32
CA ARG A 129 19.07 -12.63 3.84
C ARG A 129 18.99 -14.12 4.18
N ASP A 130 18.08 -14.47 5.08
CA ASP A 130 17.88 -15.83 5.61
C ASP A 130 16.38 -16.14 5.59
N ALA A 131 16.05 -17.44 5.59
CA ALA A 131 14.67 -17.91 5.59
C ALA A 131 13.85 -17.34 6.77
N ARG A 132 12.64 -16.89 6.47
CA ARG A 132 11.73 -16.27 7.46
C ARG A 132 10.48 -17.09 7.74
N SER A 133 9.82 -16.74 8.84
CA SER A 133 8.54 -17.33 9.21
C SER A 133 7.42 -16.88 8.27
N ASN A 134 6.34 -17.66 8.16
CA ASN A 134 5.17 -17.26 7.39
C ASN A 134 4.60 -15.91 7.85
N ALA A 135 4.62 -15.66 9.17
CA ALA A 135 4.15 -14.40 9.74
C ALA A 135 4.99 -13.19 9.28
N ASP A 136 6.29 -13.36 9.06
CA ASP A 136 7.15 -12.30 8.54
C ASP A 136 6.79 -11.96 7.09
N TYR A 137 6.55 -12.97 6.25
CA TYR A 137 6.14 -12.76 4.86
C TYR A 137 4.78 -12.08 4.74
N LEU A 138 3.82 -12.46 5.59
CA LEU A 138 2.52 -11.78 5.65
C LEU A 138 2.69 -10.30 6.04
N LYS A 139 3.57 -9.99 7.00
CA LYS A 139 3.88 -8.60 7.37
C LYS A 139 4.51 -7.82 6.21
N VAL A 140 5.39 -8.45 5.42
CA VAL A 140 5.94 -7.83 4.21
C VAL A 140 4.83 -7.55 3.22
N PHE A 141 3.96 -8.52 2.95
CA PHE A 141 2.82 -8.32 2.06
C PHE A 141 1.97 -7.13 2.51
N GLU A 142 1.54 -7.08 3.78
CA GLU A 142 0.69 -5.99 4.27
C GLU A 142 1.38 -4.62 4.17
N LYS A 143 2.68 -4.57 4.52
CA LYS A 143 3.48 -3.34 4.43
C LYS A 143 3.58 -2.78 3.01
N TYR A 144 3.62 -3.65 2.00
CA TYR A 144 3.77 -3.24 0.59
C TYR A 144 2.51 -3.49 -0.24
N ARG A 145 1.37 -3.81 0.40
CA ARG A 145 0.14 -4.27 -0.25
C ARG A 145 -0.32 -3.35 -1.37
N GLY A 146 -0.31 -2.04 -1.15
CA GLY A 146 -0.73 -1.04 -2.13
C GLY A 146 0.13 -1.06 -3.39
N GLY A 147 1.45 -1.05 -3.23
CA GLY A 147 2.39 -1.12 -4.37
C GLY A 147 2.27 -2.45 -5.11
N ILE A 148 2.18 -3.57 -4.38
CA ILE A 148 1.93 -4.90 -4.95
C ILE A 148 0.65 -4.90 -5.79
N LEU A 149 -0.44 -4.33 -5.28
CA LEU A 149 -1.72 -4.30 -6.01
C LEU A 149 -1.68 -3.39 -7.24
N ASP A 150 -0.91 -2.30 -7.20
CA ASP A 150 -0.65 -1.47 -8.38
C ASP A 150 0.14 -2.24 -9.43
N ASP A 151 1.12 -3.02 -9.00
CA ASP A 151 1.92 -3.89 -9.86
C ASP A 151 1.06 -5.02 -10.46
N VAL A 152 0.15 -5.62 -9.68
CA VAL A 152 -0.88 -6.56 -10.15
C VAL A 152 -1.73 -5.91 -11.24
N ALA A 153 -2.28 -4.72 -11.02
CA ALA A 153 -3.07 -4.02 -12.03
C ALA A 153 -2.31 -3.80 -13.34
N ARG A 154 -1.03 -3.38 -13.26
CA ARG A 154 -0.20 -3.22 -14.45
C ARG A 154 0.02 -4.54 -15.18
N ALA A 155 0.31 -5.62 -14.46
CA ALA A 155 0.53 -6.94 -15.04
C ALA A 155 -0.76 -7.53 -15.67
N LEU A 156 -1.91 -7.35 -15.02
CA LEU A 156 -3.22 -7.77 -15.55
C LEU A 156 -3.59 -6.98 -16.81
N THR A 157 -3.37 -5.66 -16.79
CA THR A 157 -3.58 -4.79 -17.95
C THR A 157 -2.69 -5.19 -19.13
N ALA A 158 -1.46 -5.62 -18.85
CA ALA A 158 -0.53 -6.14 -19.85
C ALA A 158 -0.84 -7.58 -20.33
N GLY A 159 -1.90 -8.22 -19.83
CA GLY A 159 -2.30 -9.56 -20.24
C GLY A 159 -1.40 -10.68 -19.74
N LYS A 160 -0.63 -10.47 -18.66
CA LYS A 160 0.31 -11.47 -18.11
C LYS A 160 -0.35 -12.64 -17.37
N ALA A 161 -1.65 -12.57 -17.09
CA ALA A 161 -2.36 -13.65 -16.39
C ALA A 161 -2.54 -14.88 -17.29
N THR A 162 -2.39 -16.07 -16.72
CA THR A 162 -2.65 -17.35 -17.40
C THR A 162 -3.88 -18.05 -16.81
N ASP A 163 -4.21 -19.23 -17.36
CA ASP A 163 -5.19 -20.16 -16.80
C ASP A 163 -4.88 -20.55 -15.34
N LYS A 164 -3.59 -20.54 -14.97
CA LYS A 164 -3.09 -20.81 -13.62
C LYS A 164 -2.97 -19.56 -12.74
N GLY A 165 -3.53 -18.43 -13.16
CA GLY A 165 -3.47 -17.16 -12.44
C GLY A 165 -2.28 -16.27 -12.85
N LEU A 166 -1.99 -15.26 -12.03
CA LEU A 166 -0.91 -14.31 -12.24
C LEU A 166 0.27 -14.63 -11.33
N ARG A 167 1.47 -14.80 -11.90
CA ARG A 167 2.72 -14.92 -11.13
C ARG A 167 3.49 -13.61 -11.22
N LEU A 168 3.89 -13.06 -10.08
CA LEU A 168 4.71 -11.86 -10.00
C LEU A 168 6.14 -12.23 -9.57
N THR A 169 7.09 -11.65 -10.29
CA THR A 169 8.54 -11.78 -10.06
C THR A 169 9.14 -10.42 -9.72
N GLY A 170 10.43 -10.36 -9.33
CA GLY A 170 11.10 -9.09 -9.03
C GLY A 170 11.02 -8.06 -10.16
N ALA A 171 11.01 -8.52 -11.42
CA ALA A 171 10.88 -7.66 -12.59
C ALA A 171 9.50 -6.99 -12.72
N ASP A 172 8.46 -7.53 -12.06
CA ASP A 172 7.12 -6.97 -12.07
C ASP A 172 6.90 -5.95 -10.93
N ILE A 173 7.77 -5.96 -9.91
CA ILE A 173 7.61 -5.17 -8.69
C ILE A 173 8.33 -3.83 -8.82
N SER A 174 7.55 -2.76 -8.88
CA SER A 174 8.09 -1.41 -9.06
C SER A 174 9.02 -0.97 -7.94
N ALA A 175 8.77 -1.43 -6.71
CA ALA A 175 9.58 -1.10 -5.54
C ALA A 175 10.98 -1.75 -5.54
N LEU A 176 11.25 -2.68 -6.47
CA LEU A 176 12.52 -3.40 -6.60
C LEU A 176 13.35 -2.95 -7.83
N GLN A 177 12.86 -1.97 -8.60
CA GLN A 177 13.57 -1.35 -9.71
C GLN A 177 14.21 -0.03 -9.31
#